data_AF-A0A9P4JC66-F1
#
_entry.id   AF-A0A9P4JC66-F1
#
_cell.length_a   1.000
_cell.length_b   1.000
_cell.length_c   1.000
_cell.angle_alpha   90.00
_cell.angle_beta   90.00
_cell.angle_gamma   90.00
#
_symmetry.space_group_name_H-M   'P 1'
#
loop_
_entity.id
_entity.type
_entity.pdbx_description
1 polymer ?
#
loop_
_entity_poly.entity_id
_entity_poly.type
_entity_poly.pdbx_seq_one_letter_code
_entity_poly.pdbx_strand_id
1 'polypeptide(L)'
;MWVLSCRFWFVHTVLEGVRLVREKQRVNQRARVVGEEKEEKVRAKEEQAAWYRAWYSNAGYAPMALHYSFASGLISDDVLGALGLVVAYNSFGHLWRQSAL
;
A
#
# COMPACT_ATOMS: atom_id res chain seq x y z
N MET A 1 -1.48 0.82 -27.34
CA MET A 1 -1.04 1.83 -26.35
C MET A 1 -1.43 1.50 -24.90
N TRP A 2 -2.48 0.73 -24.62
CA TRP A 2 -2.96 0.47 -23.24
C TRP A 2 -2.08 -0.48 -22.39
N VAL A 3 -1.54 -1.55 -22.98
CA VAL A 3 -0.74 -2.56 -22.24
C VAL A 3 0.54 -1.99 -21.62
N LEU A 4 1.18 -1.03 -22.30
CA LEU A 4 2.36 -0.33 -21.76
C LEU A 4 2.01 0.47 -20.50
N SER A 5 0.88 1.18 -20.51
CA SER A 5 0.40 1.93 -19.34
C SER A 5 0.13 1.02 -18.14
N CYS A 6 -0.49 -0.15 -18.36
CA CYS A 6 -0.72 -1.14 -17.30
C CYS A 6 0.58 -1.72 -16.74
N ARG A 7 1.59 -1.93 -17.59
CA ARG A 7 2.92 -2.40 -17.15
C ARG A 7 3.68 -1.33 -16.34
N PHE A 8 3.59 -0.06 -16.73
CA PHE A 8 4.14 1.03 -15.92
C PHE A 8 3.45 1.14 -14.57
N TRP A 9 2.12 0.97 -14.54
CA TRP A 9 1.37 0.91 -13.28
C TRP A 9 1.83 -0.26 -12.40
N PHE A 10 2.01 -1.45 -12.97
CA PHE A 10 2.55 -2.60 -12.26
C PHE A 10 3.97 -2.36 -11.70
N VAL A 11 4.88 -1.84 -12.53
CA VAL A 11 6.25 -1.49 -12.10
C VAL A 11 6.23 -0.48 -10.96
N HIS A 12 5.37 0.53 -11.04
CA HIS A 12 5.18 1.51 -9.97
C HIS A 12 4.72 0.85 -8.67
N THR A 13 3.71 -0.04 -8.71
CA THR A 13 3.23 -0.76 -7.52
C THR A 13 4.31 -1.67 -6.92
N VAL A 14 5.11 -2.34 -7.75
CA VAL A 14 6.25 -3.13 -7.28
C VAL A 14 7.29 -2.24 -6.59
N LEU A 15 7.61 -1.09 -7.19
CA LEU A 15 8.58 -0.15 -6.63
C LEU A 15 8.11 0.42 -5.27
N GLU A 16 6.82 0.76 -5.16
CA GLU A 16 6.20 1.18 -3.90
C GLU A 16 6.23 0.07 -2.84
N GLY A 17 5.98 -1.18 -3.23
CA GLY A 17 6.16 -2.34 -2.35
C GLY A 17 7.60 -2.44 -1.82
N VAL A 18 8.60 -2.32 -2.71
CA VAL A 18 10.03 -2.34 -2.33
C VAL A 18 10.39 -1.18 -1.40
N ARG A 19 9.87 0.02 -1.67
CA ARG A 19 10.05 1.20 -0.82
C ARG A 19 9.51 0.95 0.60
N LEU A 20 8.30 0.40 0.72
CA LEU A 20 7.67 0.09 2.01
C LEU A 20 8.46 -0.98 2.79
N VAL A 21 8.96 -2.03 2.13
CA VAL A 21 9.83 -3.03 2.79
C VAL A 21 11.11 -2.38 3.31
N ARG A 22 11.75 -1.53 2.50
CA ARG A 22 12.98 -0.82 2.91
C ARG A 22 12.73 0.15 4.06
N GLU A 23 11.61 0.85 4.04
CA GLU A 23 11.20 1.73 5.14
C GLU A 23 11.04 0.94 6.44
N LYS A 24 10.33 -0.20 6.40
CA LYS A 24 10.16 -1.07 7.57
C LYS A 24 11.49 -1.58 8.10
N GLN A 25 12.41 -1.95 7.20
CA GLN A 25 13.76 -2.39 7.57
C GLN A 25 14.53 -1.27 8.29
N ARG A 26 14.47 -0.03 7.78
CA ARG A 26 15.14 1.13 8.39
C ARG A 26 14.53 1.51 9.75
N VAL A 27 13.20 1.51 9.86
CA VAL A 27 12.51 1.78 11.13
C VAL A 27 12.89 0.74 12.18
N ASN A 28 12.91 -0.54 11.82
CA ASN A 28 13.31 -1.62 12.73
C ASN A 28 14.79 -1.51 13.17
N GLN A 29 15.68 -1.00 12.31
CA GLN A 29 17.07 -0.72 12.67
C GLN A 29 17.18 0.47 13.63
N ARG A 30 16.41 1.56 13.43
CA ARG A 30 16.42 2.73 14.32
C ARG A 30 15.82 2.43 15.69
N ALA A 31 14.74 1.66 15.73
CA ALA A 31 14.08 1.25 16.98
C ALA A 31 14.98 0.42 17.91
N ARG A 32 16.03 -0.22 17.38
CA ARG A 32 17.02 -0.95 18.18
C ARG A 32 18.05 -0.06 18.87
N VAL A 33 18.20 1.19 18.45
CA VAL A 33 19.26 2.10 18.89
C VAL A 33 18.73 3.20 19.82
N VAL A 34 17.46 3.59 19.69
CA VAL A 34 16.87 4.72 20.42
C VAL A 34 15.93 4.22 21.51
N GLY A 35 16.20 4.59 22.76
CA GLY A 35 15.28 4.38 23.90
C GLY A 35 14.17 5.42 23.89
N GLU A 36 12.92 4.97 23.97
CA GLU A 36 11.73 5.75 23.58
C GLU A 36 11.22 6.75 24.64
N GLU A 37 11.15 8.03 24.27
CA GLU A 37 10.32 9.04 24.96
C GLU A 37 8.82 8.88 24.62
N LYS A 38 7.91 9.35 25.49
CA LYS A 38 6.45 9.14 25.34
C LYS A 38 5.84 9.78 24.09
N GLU A 39 6.32 10.95 23.66
CA GLU A 39 5.81 11.63 22.46
C GLU A 39 6.25 10.93 21.17
N GLU A 40 7.47 10.38 21.16
CA GLU A 40 8.00 9.61 20.04
C GLU A 40 7.17 8.34 19.79
N LYS A 41 6.67 7.69 20.85
CA LYS A 41 5.79 6.52 20.75
C LYS A 41 4.46 6.82 20.07
N VAL A 42 3.91 8.02 20.25
CA VAL A 42 2.62 8.40 19.60
C VAL A 42 2.84 8.58 18.10
N ARG A 43 3.89 9.32 17.71
CA ARG A 43 4.25 9.50 16.29
C ARG A 43 4.60 8.18 15.61
N ALA A 44 5.38 7.31 16.27
CA ALA A 44 5.72 6.01 15.74
C ALA A 44 4.49 5.12 15.46
N LYS A 45 3.46 5.20 16.31
CA LYS A 45 2.18 4.49 16.09
C LYS A 45 1.43 5.01 14.87
N GLU A 46 1.39 6.33 14.67
CA GLU A 46 0.74 6.95 13.50
C GLU A 46 1.47 6.59 12.20
N GLU A 47 2.80 6.67 12.20
CA GLU A 47 3.65 6.25 11.08
C GLU A 47 3.44 4.77 10.77
N GLN A 48 3.38 3.91 11.79
CA GLN A 48 3.13 2.49 11.61
C GLN A 48 1.72 2.21 11.05
N ALA A 49 0.70 2.94 11.49
CA ALA A 49 -0.64 2.84 10.93
C ALA A 49 -0.69 3.33 9.46
N ALA A 50 0.02 4.41 9.13
CA ALA A 50 0.16 4.87 7.75
C ALA A 50 0.87 3.83 6.87
N TRP A 51 1.94 3.21 7.38
CA TRP A 51 2.66 2.15 6.69
C TRP A 51 1.77 0.94 6.40
N TYR A 52 0.98 0.47 7.38
CA TYR A 52 0.08 -0.66 7.16
C TYR A 52 -0.99 -0.34 6.11
N ARG A 53 -1.58 0.87 6.14
CA ARG A 53 -2.54 1.28 5.10
C ARG A 53 -1.91 1.26 3.71
N ALA A 54 -0.72 1.84 3.56
CA ALA A 54 0.00 1.83 2.29
C ALA A 54 0.33 0.40 1.83
N TRP A 55 0.73 -0.48 2.75
CA TRP A 55 1.02 -1.88 2.47
C TRP A 55 -0.20 -2.64 1.95
N TYR A 56 -1.33 -2.56 2.66
CA TYR A 56 -2.55 -3.28 2.26
C TYR A 56 -3.16 -2.74 0.97
N SER A 57 -3.12 -1.42 0.75
CA SER A 57 -3.56 -0.84 -0.52
C SER A 57 -2.69 -1.30 -1.69
N ASN A 58 -1.35 -1.28 -1.55
CA ASN A 58 -0.45 -1.79 -2.60
C ASN A 58 -0.60 -3.30 -2.82
N ALA A 59 -0.86 -4.08 -1.75
CA ALA A 59 -1.11 -5.52 -1.87
C ALA A 59 -2.42 -5.82 -2.63
N GLY A 60 -3.43 -4.95 -2.53
CA GLY A 60 -4.64 -5.04 -3.36
C GLY A 60 -4.39 -4.64 -4.81
N TYR A 61 -3.61 -3.58 -5.04
CA TYR A 61 -3.28 -3.12 -6.39
C TYR A 61 -2.31 -4.04 -7.15
N ALA A 62 -1.40 -4.73 -6.49
CA ALA A 62 -0.39 -5.57 -7.14
C ALA A 62 -0.98 -6.67 -8.06
N PRO A 63 -1.90 -7.55 -7.58
CA PRO A 63 -2.53 -8.55 -8.44
C PRO A 63 -3.44 -7.92 -9.51
N MET A 64 -4.05 -6.78 -9.22
CA MET A 64 -4.87 -6.03 -10.17
C MET A 64 -4.04 -5.44 -11.33
N ALA A 65 -2.87 -4.88 -11.00
CA ALA A 65 -1.90 -4.37 -11.97
C ALA A 65 -1.29 -5.48 -12.81
N LEU A 66 -1.09 -6.65 -12.23
CA LEU A 66 -0.68 -7.84 -12.98
C LEU A 66 -1.80 -8.31 -13.92
N HIS A 67 -3.06 -8.36 -13.46
CA HIS A 67 -4.20 -8.77 -14.27
C HIS A 67 -4.33 -7.91 -15.54
N TYR A 68 -4.28 -6.57 -15.43
CA TYR A 68 -4.36 -5.69 -16.60
C TYR A 68 -3.08 -5.63 -17.46
N SER A 69 -1.96 -6.18 -16.99
CA SER A 69 -0.73 -6.26 -17.78
C SER A 69 -0.79 -7.34 -18.87
N PHE A 70 -1.74 -8.28 -18.78
CA PHE A 70 -1.94 -9.35 -19.76
C PHE A 70 -3.26 -9.14 -20.53
N ALA A 71 -3.24 -9.41 -21.84
CA ALA A 71 -4.42 -9.26 -22.69
C ALA A 71 -5.53 -10.28 -22.37
N SER A 72 -5.19 -11.43 -21.77
CA SER A 72 -6.15 -12.48 -21.43
C SER A 72 -6.85 -12.28 -20.08
N GLY A 73 -6.40 -11.32 -19.26
CA GLY A 73 -6.70 -11.31 -17.82
C GLY A 73 -6.08 -12.52 -17.11
N LEU A 74 -5.78 -12.39 -15.82
CA LEU A 74 -5.16 -13.47 -15.02
C LEU A 74 -6.07 -13.95 -13.87
N ILE A 75 -7.09 -13.17 -13.55
CA ILE A 75 -7.88 -13.27 -12.32
C ILE A 75 -9.35 -13.07 -12.71
N SER A 76 -10.29 -13.76 -12.04
CA SER A 76 -11.72 -13.55 -12.31
C SER A 76 -12.21 -12.18 -11.84
N ASP A 77 -13.30 -11.71 -12.45
CA ASP A 77 -13.91 -10.42 -12.13
C ASP A 77 -14.37 -10.34 -10.66
N ASP A 78 -14.79 -11.47 -10.07
CA ASP A 78 -15.18 -11.54 -8.66
C ASP A 78 -14.00 -11.20 -7.72
N VAL A 79 -12.83 -11.76 -8.01
CA VAL A 79 -11.62 -11.52 -7.21
C VAL A 79 -11.11 -10.09 -7.44
N LEU A 80 -11.23 -9.58 -8.66
CA LEU A 80 -10.93 -8.18 -8.99
C LEU A 80 -11.80 -7.21 -8.17
N GLY A 81 -13.10 -7.49 -8.08
CA GLY A 81 -14.04 -6.74 -7.25
C GLY A 81 -13.69 -6.80 -5.76
N ALA A 82 -13.37 -7.99 -5.25
CA ALA A 82 -12.95 -8.17 -3.85
C ALA A 82 -11.68 -7.38 -3.51
N LEU A 83 -10.68 -7.39 -4.41
CA LEU A 83 -9.45 -6.59 -4.24
C LEU A 83 -9.77 -5.09 -4.23
N GLY A 84 -10.67 -4.63 -5.10
CA GLY A 84 -11.15 -3.25 -5.12
C GLY A 84 -11.82 -2.84 -3.80
N LEU A 85 -12.65 -3.70 -3.21
CA LEU A 85 -13.28 -3.46 -1.92
C LEU A 85 -12.25 -3.35 -0.78
N VAL A 86 -11.22 -4.19 -0.77
CA VAL A 86 -10.13 -4.13 0.23
C VAL A 86 -9.38 -2.79 0.15
N VAL A 87 -9.05 -2.34 -1.06
CA VAL A 87 -8.39 -1.05 -1.29
C VAL A 87 -9.29 0.11 -0.86
N ALA A 88 -10.56 0.07 -1.25
CA ALA A 88 -11.54 1.10 -0.91
C ALA A 88 -11.72 1.19 0.61
N TYR A 89 -11.89 0.07 1.29
CA TYR A 89 -12.03 0.03 2.75
C TYR A 89 -10.82 0.63 3.47
N ASN A 90 -9.59 0.28 3.06
CA ASN A 90 -8.37 0.81 3.66
C ASN A 90 -8.18 2.31 3.44
N SER A 91 -8.69 2.85 2.33
CA SER A 91 -8.51 4.26 1.96
C SER A 91 -9.65 5.15 2.49
N PHE A 92 -10.89 4.63 2.51
CA PHE A 92 -12.10 5.37 2.82
C PHE A 92 -12.08 6.02 4.20
N GLY A 93 -11.75 5.25 5.24
CA GLY A 93 -11.73 5.77 6.61
C GLY A 93 -10.65 6.83 6.87
N HIS A 94 -9.57 6.83 6.08
CA HIS A 94 -8.53 7.86 6.16
C HIS A 94 -8.97 9.14 5.44
N LEU A 95 -9.46 9.00 4.21
CA LEU A 95 -9.92 10.10 3.38
C LEU A 95 -11.10 10.84 4.04
N TRP A 96 -12.04 10.09 4.64
CA TRP A 96 -13.18 10.66 5.35
C TRP A 96 -12.77 11.56 6.52
N ARG A 97 -11.74 11.17 7.27
CA ARG A 97 -11.19 11.99 8.35
C ARG A 97 -10.48 13.23 7.83
N GLN A 98 -9.84 13.14 6.67
CA GLN A 98 -9.19 14.28 6.03
C GLN A 98 -10.18 15.27 5.43
N SER A 99 -11.34 14.80 4.94
CA SER A 99 -12.38 15.66 4.35
C SER A 99 -13.22 16.42 5.39
N ALA A 100 -13.15 16.04 6.66
CA ALA A 100 -13.86 16.69 7.76
C ALA A 100 -13.08 17.88 8.36
N LEU A 101 -11.92 18.23 7.79
CA LEU A 101 -11.13 19.43 8.05
C LEU A 101 -11.41 20.49 6.99
#